data_AF-A0A2N3FHE7-F1
#
_entry.id   AF-A0A2N3FHE7-F1
#
_cell.length_a   1.000
_cell.length_b   1.000
_cell.length_c   1.000
_cell.angle_alpha   90.00
_cell.angle_beta   90.00
_cell.angle_gamma   90.00
#
_symmetry.space_group_name_H-M   'P 1'
#
loop_
_entity.id
_entity.type
_entity.pdbx_description
1 polymer ?
#
loop_
_entity_poly.entity_id
_entity_poly.type
_entity_poly.pdbx_seq_one_letter_code
_entity_poly.pdbx_strand_id
1 'polypeptide(L)'
;MQRHQDGFTLVELMVVVLIIGVLVSIAIPMFNSASSTASLRTCQSNQRTIEGACQTYRAYTAELWTQSAVFNGDDTADSVDLLAAKYFLEAPKCPKTKQFYFVTSSGDVTGDTNAAVWTTGHYHY
;
A
#
# COMPACT_ATOMS: atom_id res chain seq x y z
N MET A 1 -3.40 -50.47 -35.50
CA MET A 1 -4.35 -49.54 -34.85
C MET A 1 -3.94 -48.12 -35.22
N GLN A 2 -4.57 -47.52 -36.23
CA GLN A 2 -4.28 -46.13 -36.62
C GLN A 2 -5.01 -45.19 -35.67
N ARG A 3 -4.27 -44.30 -35.01
CA ARG A 3 -4.84 -43.25 -34.16
C ARG A 3 -5.25 -42.10 -35.07
N HIS A 4 -6.55 -41.80 -35.14
CA HIS A 4 -7.03 -40.55 -35.72
C HIS A 4 -6.56 -39.41 -34.82
N GLN A 5 -5.66 -38.59 -35.34
CA GLN A 5 -5.28 -37.34 -34.72
C GLN A 5 -6.13 -36.25 -35.35
N ASP A 6 -7.28 -35.97 -34.74
CA ASP A 6 -8.11 -34.84 -35.15
C ASP A 6 -7.40 -33.55 -34.71
N GLY A 7 -6.98 -32.75 -35.69
CA GLY A 7 -6.36 -31.44 -35.46
C GLY A 7 -7.40 -30.36 -35.20
N PHE A 8 -7.07 -29.40 -34.33
CA PHE A 8 -7.90 -28.22 -34.05
C PHE A 8 -8.18 -27.45 -35.34
N THR A 9 -9.44 -27.06 -35.57
CA THR A 9 -9.77 -26.24 -36.74
C THR A 9 -9.40 -24.77 -36.49
N LEU A 10 -8.99 -24.05 -37.54
CA LEU A 10 -8.65 -22.63 -37.44
C LEU A 10 -9.85 -21.79 -36.92
N VAL A 11 -11.06 -22.17 -37.33
CA VAL A 11 -12.31 -21.52 -36.89
C VAL A 11 -12.54 -21.68 -35.40
N GLU A 12 -12.25 -22.86 -34.85
CA GLU A 12 -12.40 -23.14 -33.41
C GLU A 12 -11.48 -22.24 -32.58
N LEU A 13 -10.24 -22.03 -33.03
CA LEU A 13 -9.33 -21.11 -32.36
C LEU A 13 -9.77 -19.64 -32.51
N MET A 14 -10.31 -19.25 -33.67
CA MET A 14 -10.81 -17.89 -33.91
C MET A 14 -11.96 -17.49 -32.98
N VAL A 15 -12.95 -18.36 -32.79
CA VAL A 15 -14.09 -18.07 -31.90
C VAL A 15 -13.64 -17.94 -30.45
N VAL A 16 -12.66 -18.76 -30.02
CA VAL A 16 -12.12 -18.70 -28.66
C VAL A 16 -11.43 -17.37 -28.39
N VAL A 17 -10.56 -16.90 -29.29
CA VAL A 17 -9.88 -15.60 -29.08
C VAL A 17 -10.85 -14.41 -29.15
N LEU A 18 -11.92 -14.51 -29.94
CA LEU A 18 -12.99 -13.51 -29.97
C LEU A 18 -13.69 -13.40 -28.61
N ILE A 19 -14.08 -14.54 -28.02
CA ILE A 19 -14.74 -14.55 -26.71
C ILE A 19 -13.80 -14.03 -25.62
N ILE A 20 -12.54 -14.46 -25.61
CA ILE A 20 -11.53 -13.96 -24.66
C ILE A 20 -11.36 -12.43 -24.81
N GLY A 21 -11.33 -11.91 -26.04
CA GLY A 21 -11.24 -10.47 -26.30
C GLY A 21 -12.37 -9.66 -25.66
N VAL A 22 -13.62 -10.14 -25.77
CA VAL A 22 -14.78 -9.50 -25.15
C VAL A 22 -14.67 -9.54 -23.62
N LEU A 23 -14.30 -10.67 -23.03
CA LEU A 23 -14.17 -10.81 -21.58
C LEU A 23 -13.06 -9.89 -21.02
N VAL A 24 -11.91 -9.84 -21.69
CA VAL A 24 -10.75 -9.01 -21.28
C VAL A 24 -11.09 -7.52 -21.36
N SER A 25 -11.88 -7.09 -22.35
CA SER A 25 -12.29 -5.67 -22.50
C SER A 25 -13.03 -5.13 -21.28
N ILE A 26 -13.82 -5.96 -20.60
CA ILE A 26 -14.56 -5.62 -19.37
C ILE A 26 -13.68 -5.84 -18.13
N ALA A 27 -12.86 -6.90 -18.13
CA ALA A 27 -12.05 -7.28 -16.99
C ALA A 27 -10.93 -6.28 -16.66
N ILE A 28 -10.22 -5.74 -17.67
CA ILE A 28 -9.08 -4.83 -17.46
C ILE A 28 -9.45 -3.56 -16.66
N PRO A 29 -10.45 -2.75 -17.05
CA PRO A 29 -10.76 -1.52 -16.31
C PRO A 29 -11.24 -1.81 -14.89
N MET A 30 -12.01 -2.89 -14.70
CA MET A 30 -12.46 -3.34 -13.38
C MET A 30 -11.28 -3.74 -12.50
N PHE A 31 -10.35 -4.54 -13.04
CA PHE A 31 -9.15 -4.97 -12.33
C PHE A 31 -8.26 -3.78 -11.96
N ASN A 32 -8.04 -2.83 -12.88
CA ASN A 32 -7.23 -1.64 -12.62
C ASN A 32 -7.81 -0.78 -11.50
N SER A 33 -9.13 -0.58 -11.48
CA SER A 33 -9.82 0.16 -10.42
C SER A 33 -9.71 -0.56 -9.06
N ALA A 34 -9.95 -1.89 -9.05
CA ALA A 34 -9.85 -2.70 -7.85
C ALA A 34 -8.42 -2.70 -7.28
N SER A 35 -7.40 -2.85 -8.13
CA SER A 35 -5.99 -2.83 -7.75
C SER A 35 -5.54 -1.47 -7.19
N SER A 36 -5.97 -0.37 -7.82
CA SER A 36 -5.70 0.99 -7.33
C SER A 36 -6.35 1.25 -5.97
N THR A 37 -7.59 0.80 -5.79
CA THR A 37 -8.32 0.90 -4.51
C THR A 37 -7.68 0.05 -3.43
N ALA A 38 -7.28 -1.19 -3.75
CA ALA A 38 -6.58 -2.07 -2.82
C ALA A 38 -5.26 -1.44 -2.36
N SER A 39 -4.48 -0.89 -3.29
CA SER A 39 -3.23 -0.19 -2.97
C SER A 39 -3.45 1.00 -2.04
N LEU A 40 -4.49 1.81 -2.28
CA LEU A 40 -4.85 2.94 -1.41
C LEU A 40 -5.25 2.47 -0.01
N ARG A 41 -6.09 1.44 0.09
CA ARG A 41 -6.50 0.85 1.38
C ARG A 41 -5.32 0.30 2.16
N THR A 42 -4.36 -0.33 1.48
CA THR A 42 -3.11 -0.76 2.12
C THR A 42 -2.33 0.43 2.66
N CYS A 43 -2.25 1.56 1.94
CA CYS A 43 -1.55 2.74 2.46
C CYS A 43 -2.22 3.28 3.73
N GLN A 44 -3.54 3.39 3.74
CA GLN A 44 -4.31 3.82 4.92
C GLN A 44 -4.18 2.83 6.09
N SER A 45 -4.15 1.53 5.80
CA SER A 45 -3.93 0.50 6.81
C SER A 45 -2.55 0.64 7.44
N ASN A 46 -1.50 0.84 6.64
CA ASN A 46 -0.14 1.01 7.12
C ASN A 46 -0.03 2.27 8.00
N GLN A 47 -0.66 3.38 7.60
CA GLN A 47 -0.73 4.60 8.41
C GLN A 47 -1.27 4.31 9.82
N ARG A 48 -2.43 3.65 9.93
CA ARG A 48 -3.03 3.29 11.22
C ARG A 48 -2.16 2.34 12.04
N THR A 49 -1.48 1.40 11.39
CA THR A 49 -0.53 0.50 12.07
C THR A 49 0.64 1.27 12.67
N ILE A 50 1.19 2.25 11.93
CA ILE A 50 2.28 3.10 12.43
C ILE A 50 1.77 4.00 13.57
N GLU A 51 0.60 4.62 13.45
CA GLU A 51 -0.01 5.42 14.53
C GLU A 51 -0.20 4.60 15.81
N GLY A 52 -0.72 3.38 15.67
CA GLY A 52 -0.87 2.46 16.80
C GLY A 52 0.46 2.11 17.47
N ALA A 53 1.52 1.92 16.68
CA ALA A 53 2.87 1.70 17.21
C ALA A 53 3.41 2.94 17.94
N CYS A 54 3.25 4.14 17.38
CA CYS A 54 3.60 5.40 18.04
C CYS A 54 2.87 5.57 19.38
N GLN A 55 1.56 5.31 19.40
CA GLN A 55 0.74 5.42 20.62
C GLN A 55 1.16 4.40 21.68
N THR A 56 1.43 3.15 21.27
CA THR A 56 1.89 2.10 22.18
C THR A 56 3.27 2.43 22.76
N TYR A 57 4.18 2.92 21.92
CA TYR A 57 5.50 3.35 22.38
C TYR A 57 5.38 4.48 23.41
N ARG A 58 4.61 5.53 23.10
CA ARG A 58 4.38 6.66 24.00
C ARG A 58 3.73 6.23 25.32
N ALA A 59 2.83 5.26 25.29
CA ALA A 59 2.22 4.73 26.51
C ALA A 59 3.25 4.04 27.42
N TYR A 60 4.31 3.46 26.84
CA TYR A 60 5.36 2.77 27.57
C TYR A 60 6.47 3.72 28.08
N THR A 61 6.94 4.65 27.25
CA THR A 61 8.08 5.52 27.57
C THR A 61 7.69 6.88 28.12
N ALA A 62 6.42 7.28 27.98
CA ALA A 62 5.94 8.66 28.15
C ALA A 62 6.65 9.69 27.24
N GLU A 63 7.43 9.22 26.26
CA GLU A 63 8.22 10.04 25.34
C GLU A 63 7.83 9.76 23.90
N LEU A 64 7.92 10.80 23.08
CA LEU A 64 7.83 10.74 21.63
C LEU A 64 9.01 11.51 21.02
N TRP A 65 9.14 11.38 19.72
CA TRP A 65 9.98 12.20 18.84
C TRP A 65 9.87 13.69 19.20
N THR A 66 11.00 14.38 19.25
CA THR A 66 11.07 15.85 19.46
C THR A 66 10.75 16.61 18.17
N GLN A 67 10.91 15.97 17.02
CA GLN A 67 10.66 16.54 15.69
C GLN A 67 9.88 15.56 14.81
N SER A 68 9.19 16.10 13.81
CA SER A 68 8.49 15.30 12.81
C SER A 68 9.46 14.82 11.73
N ALA A 69 9.38 13.55 11.33
CA ALA A 69 10.33 12.90 10.43
C ALA A 69 9.65 11.91 9.47
N VAL A 70 10.38 11.50 8.44
CA VAL A 70 9.95 10.41 7.55
C VAL A 70 10.28 9.07 8.23
N PHE A 71 9.29 8.17 8.28
CA PHE A 71 9.48 6.80 8.73
C PHE A 71 9.99 5.92 7.58
N ASN A 72 11.29 6.00 7.33
CA ASN A 72 12.04 5.24 6.33
C ASN A 72 12.95 4.15 6.93
N GLY A 73 13.10 4.11 8.26
CA GLY A 73 14.02 3.20 8.94
C GLY A 73 15.48 3.65 8.87
N ASP A 74 15.75 4.90 8.44
CA ASP A 74 17.07 5.51 8.55
C ASP A 74 17.15 6.25 9.90
N ASP A 75 18.17 5.95 10.71
CA ASP A 75 18.41 6.50 12.07
C ASP A 75 18.78 8.00 12.10
N THR A 76 18.19 8.84 11.26
CA THR A 76 18.53 10.25 11.16
C THR A 76 17.42 11.16 11.68
N ALA A 77 17.76 11.79 12.81
CA ALA A 77 17.13 12.88 13.56
C ALA A 77 16.01 12.50 14.56
N ASP A 78 16.44 12.37 15.83
CA ASP A 78 15.65 12.46 17.07
C ASP A 78 14.65 11.33 17.40
N SER A 79 15.25 10.14 17.54
CA SER A 79 15.11 9.19 18.66
C SER A 79 13.71 8.79 19.13
N VAL A 80 12.93 8.17 18.24
CA VAL A 80 12.24 6.90 18.53
C VAL A 80 12.20 6.10 17.24
N ASP A 81 13.19 5.24 17.00
CA ASP A 81 13.08 4.30 15.90
C ASP A 81 12.13 3.15 16.28
N LEU A 82 10.94 3.12 15.70
CA LEU A 82 9.98 2.03 15.89
C LEU A 82 10.54 0.67 15.38
N LEU A 83 11.53 0.68 14.48
CA LEU A 83 12.24 -0.54 14.08
C LEU A 83 13.20 -0.99 15.20
N ALA A 84 14.00 -0.08 15.76
CA ALA A 84 14.86 -0.36 16.92
C ALA A 84 14.04 -0.81 18.14
N ALA A 85 12.85 -0.23 18.34
CA ALA A 85 11.89 -0.64 19.35
C ALA A 85 11.10 -1.92 18.99
N LYS A 86 11.39 -2.54 17.83
CA LYS A 86 10.85 -3.83 17.35
C LYS A 86 9.34 -3.85 17.10
N TYR A 87 8.74 -2.70 16.86
CA TYR A 87 7.34 -2.62 16.42
C TYR A 87 7.19 -2.92 14.93
N PHE A 88 8.27 -2.77 14.14
CA PHE A 88 8.33 -3.13 12.73
C PHE A 88 9.63 -3.87 12.40
N LEU A 89 9.56 -4.76 11.41
CA LEU A 89 10.73 -5.42 10.83
C LEU A 89 11.38 -4.57 9.72
N GLU A 90 10.58 -3.80 9.00
CA GLU A 90 10.98 -2.86 7.96
C GLU A 90 9.95 -1.73 7.90
N ALA A 91 10.37 -0.52 7.55
CA ALA A 91 9.47 0.59 7.32
C ALA A 91 8.57 0.31 6.10
N PRO A 92 7.23 0.24 6.26
CA PRO A 92 6.35 -0.05 5.15
C PRO A 92 6.28 1.16 4.20
N LYS A 93 6.27 0.88 2.90
CA LYS A 93 6.01 1.88 1.84
C LYS A 93 4.55 1.82 1.41
N CYS A 94 3.99 2.94 0.98
CA CYS A 94 2.68 2.96 0.34
C CYS A 94 2.76 2.25 -1.03
N PRO A 95 1.98 1.17 -1.30
CA PRO A 95 2.06 0.47 -2.58
C PRO A 95 1.67 1.33 -3.79
N LYS A 96 0.87 2.38 -3.57
CA LYS A 96 0.40 3.31 -4.61
C LYS A 96 1.50 4.29 -5.06
N THR A 97 2.19 4.93 -4.13
CA THR A 97 3.17 6.00 -4.43
C THR A 97 4.62 5.58 -4.27
N LYS A 98 4.85 4.41 -3.65
CA LYS A 98 6.17 3.87 -3.28
C LYS A 98 6.94 4.73 -2.27
N GLN A 99 6.27 5.71 -1.66
CA GLN A 99 6.85 6.57 -0.64
C GLN A 99 6.66 6.00 0.77
N PHE A 100 7.52 6.46 1.68
CA PHE A 100 7.41 6.24 3.12
C PHE A 100 6.39 7.20 3.75
N TYR A 101 6.07 6.98 5.03
CA TYR A 101 5.12 7.79 5.78
C TYR A 101 5.83 8.90 6.53
N PHE A 102 5.13 10.01 6.75
CA PHE A 102 5.60 11.07 7.63
C PHE A 102 4.96 10.88 9.01
N VAL A 103 5.76 11.01 10.07
CA VAL A 103 5.31 10.90 11.45
C VAL A 103 5.59 12.21 12.15
N THR A 104 4.55 12.77 12.75
CA THR A 104 4.65 14.01 13.52
C THR A 104 5.20 13.75 14.93
N SER A 105 5.65 14.80 15.62
CA SER A 105 6.09 14.69 17.02
C SER A 105 4.96 14.28 17.98
N SER A 106 3.69 14.48 17.62
CA SER A 106 2.53 13.98 18.37
C SER A 106 2.22 12.49 18.15
N GLY A 107 2.87 11.86 17.17
CA GLY A 107 2.64 10.47 16.77
C GLY A 107 1.56 10.30 15.71
N ASP A 108 1.02 11.39 15.16
CA ASP A 108 0.11 11.34 14.01
C ASP A 108 0.90 10.98 12.76
N VAL A 109 0.38 10.08 11.93
CA VAL A 109 1.06 9.60 10.73
C VAL A 109 0.31 10.12 9.51
N THR A 110 1.02 10.49 8.46
CA THR A 110 0.42 10.91 7.19
C THR A 110 1.04 10.13 6.05
N GLY A 111 0.19 9.56 5.20
CA GLY A 111 0.59 8.90 3.96
C GLY A 111 0.53 9.84 2.75
N ASP A 112 1.41 9.63 1.78
CA ASP A 112 1.33 10.27 0.46
C ASP A 112 0.13 9.73 -0.32
N THR A 113 -1.03 10.36 -0.15
CA THR A 113 -2.15 10.18 -1.06
C THR A 113 -2.41 11.48 -1.81
N ASN A 114 -1.47 11.90 -2.65
CA ASN A 114 -1.57 12.89 -3.73
C ASN A 114 -2.32 14.22 -3.44
N ALA A 115 -1.54 15.29 -3.59
CA ALA A 115 -1.89 16.69 -3.75
C ALA A 115 -2.20 17.48 -2.47
N ALA A 116 -1.17 18.20 -2.03
CA ALA A 116 -1.23 19.43 -1.25
C ALA A 116 -2.12 19.39 -0.02
N VAL A 117 -1.56 18.99 1.12
CA VAL A 117 -1.84 19.61 2.43
C VAL A 117 -0.85 18.99 3.43
N TRP A 118 0.28 19.67 3.60
CA TRP A 118 1.16 19.54 4.78
C TRP A 118 0.61 20.36 5.96
N THR A 119 -0.71 20.50 6.07
CA THR A 119 -1.36 21.32 7.09
C THR A 119 -2.44 20.50 7.78
N THR A 120 -2.07 19.96 8.95
CA THR A 120 -2.93 19.83 10.15
C THR A 120 -4.42 19.59 9.86
N GLY A 121 -4.81 18.32 9.85
CA GLY A 121 -6.22 17.98 9.75
C GLY A 121 -6.43 16.48 9.77
N HIS A 122 -6.44 15.93 10.97
CA HIS A 122 -7.13 14.69 11.31
C HIS A 122 -8.45 14.55 10.53
N TYR A 123 -8.48 13.73 9.48
CA TYR A 123 -9.75 13.26 8.92
C TYR A 123 -10.21 12.07 9.76
N HIS A 124 -10.85 12.38 10.88
CA HIS A 124 -11.67 11.43 11.61
C HIS A 124 -12.91 11.17 10.75
N TYR A 125 -13.14 9.89 10.43
CA TYR A 125 -14.48 9.39 10.14
C TYR A 125 -15.15 9.01 11.45
#